data_AF-A0A950ZEK8-F1
#
_entry.id   AF-A0A950ZEK8-F1
#
_cell.length_a   1.000
_cell.length_b   1.000
_cell.length_c   1.000
_cell.angle_alpha   90.00
_cell.angle_beta   90.00
_cell.angle_gamma   90.00
#
_symmetry.space_group_name_H-M   'P 1'
#
loop_
_entity.id
_entity.type
_entity.pdbx_description
1 polymer ?
#
loop_
_entity_poly.entity_id
_entity_poly.type
_entity_poly.pdbx_seq_one_letter_code
_entity_poly.pdbx_strand_id
1 'polypeptide(L)'
;MRSQNALVLDIGMNGAFVEHYGTVQPGERFRLAFRWQSEDVEFLCEVTRSSVVQTPGGDGASPVSHSGLRFVEAVGESGRRLHDLMTTFITRVLDAQKANAAGESHAAGANILARLGEARRTRSRGYFAYRWNGERWSRTRTTSRVQPVDGFTVPEHEDEEEVESLCRTYESSDAESRDLIRVLADLTVAER
;
A
#
# COMPACT_ATOMS: atom_id res chain seq x y z
N MET A 1 8.87 24.92 13.83
CA MET A 1 8.78 23.53 13.35
C MET A 1 8.29 23.57 11.91
N ARG A 2 8.98 22.95 10.96
CA ARG A 2 8.49 22.87 9.57
C ARG A 2 7.36 21.85 9.54
N SER A 3 6.13 22.28 9.27
CA SER A 3 5.06 21.36 8.91
C SER A 3 5.41 20.68 7.60
N GLN A 4 5.38 19.36 7.59
CA GLN A 4 5.63 18.56 6.42
C GLN A 4 4.37 17.77 6.08
N ASN A 5 4.01 17.77 4.81
CA ASN A 5 2.87 16.97 4.34
C ASN A 5 3.25 15.49 4.42
N ALA A 6 2.33 14.69 4.95
CA ALA A 6 2.43 13.25 5.00
C ALA A 6 1.12 12.63 4.52
N LEU A 7 1.21 11.49 3.85
CA LEU A 7 0.07 10.68 3.48
C LEU A 7 -0.10 9.57 4.53
N VAL A 8 -1.27 9.49 5.16
CA VAL A 8 -1.60 8.39 6.08
C VAL A 8 -1.96 7.16 5.25
N LEU A 9 -1.12 6.13 5.31
CA LEU A 9 -1.28 4.88 4.58
C LEU A 9 -2.17 3.89 5.36
N ASP A 10 -2.01 3.87 6.67
CA ASP A 10 -2.79 3.08 7.62
C ASP A 10 -2.90 3.82 8.97
N ILE A 11 -4.00 3.62 9.68
CA ILE A 11 -4.24 4.21 11.00
C ILE A 11 -4.96 3.22 11.89
N GLY A 12 -4.46 3.07 13.12
CA GLY A 12 -5.10 2.28 14.16
C GLY A 12 -5.13 3.07 15.47
N MET A 13 -5.64 2.43 16.52
CA MET A 13 -5.80 3.09 17.82
C MET A 13 -4.47 3.50 18.48
N ASN A 14 -3.38 2.80 18.17
CA ASN A 14 -2.08 2.99 18.84
C ASN A 14 -1.03 3.66 17.96
N GLY A 15 -1.36 3.97 16.71
CA GLY A 15 -0.36 4.44 15.76
C GLY A 15 -0.88 4.60 14.35
N ALA A 16 0.02 5.06 13.48
CA ALA A 16 -0.23 5.24 12.07
C ALA A 16 0.98 4.78 11.25
N PHE A 17 0.73 4.39 10.01
CA PHE A 17 1.76 4.20 9.00
C PHE A 17 1.65 5.31 7.97
N VAL A 18 2.74 6.02 7.72
CA VAL A 18 2.73 7.23 6.89
C VAL A 18 3.80 7.22 5.81
N GLU A 19 3.50 7.84 4.68
CA GLU A 19 4.49 8.24 3.67
C GLU A 19 4.77 9.73 3.81
N HIS A 20 6.04 10.12 3.76
CA HIS A 20 6.45 11.52 3.85
C HIS A 20 7.76 11.74 3.10
N TYR A 21 8.05 13.01 2.81
CA TYR A 21 9.36 13.40 2.25
C TYR A 21 10.44 13.44 3.34
N GLY A 22 11.69 13.33 2.93
CA GLY A 22 12.83 13.33 3.85
C GLY A 22 13.01 12.00 4.58
N THR A 23 13.92 12.00 5.55
CA THR A 23 14.22 10.86 6.40
C THR A 23 13.97 11.25 7.85
N VAL A 24 13.47 10.29 8.63
CA VAL A 24 13.27 10.43 10.08
C VAL A 24 13.91 9.24 10.77
N GLN A 25 14.35 9.44 12.00
CA GLN A 25 15.01 8.37 12.76
C GLN A 25 14.05 7.73 13.77
N PRO A 26 14.18 6.43 14.06
CA PRO A 26 13.49 5.82 15.19
C PRO A 26 13.73 6.60 16.49
N GLY A 27 12.67 6.80 17.28
CA GLY A 27 12.68 7.60 18.51
C GLY A 27 12.43 9.09 18.28
N GLU A 28 12.48 9.59 17.05
CA GLU A 28 12.11 10.97 16.74
C GLU A 28 10.61 11.20 17.02
N ARG A 29 10.29 12.40 17.53
CA ARG A 29 8.93 12.76 17.91
C ARG A 29 8.41 13.95 17.12
N PHE A 30 7.18 13.84 16.64
CA PHE A 30 6.51 14.92 15.92
C PHE A 30 4.99 14.85 16.08
N ARG A 31 4.32 15.93 15.71
CA ARG A 31 2.86 16.05 15.78
C ARG A 31 2.25 15.62 14.46
N LEU A 32 1.43 14.58 14.49
CA LEU A 32 0.59 14.18 13.36
C LEU A 32 -0.77 14.86 13.52
N ALA A 33 -1.16 15.66 12.53
CA ALA A 33 -2.45 16.33 12.49
C ALA A 33 -3.19 15.98 11.20
N PHE A 34 -4.47 15.65 11.31
CA PHE A 34 -5.35 15.43 10.17
C PHE A 34 -6.78 15.84 10.52
N ARG A 35 -7.64 16.01 9.51
CA ARG A 35 -9.02 16.44 9.71
C ARG A 35 -10.00 15.33 9.34
N TRP A 36 -10.97 15.06 10.21
CA TRP A 36 -12.04 14.09 10.00
C TRP A 36 -13.39 14.68 10.40
N GLN A 37 -14.39 14.62 9.52
CA GLN A 37 -15.71 15.23 9.74
C GLN A 37 -15.67 16.70 10.20
N SER A 38 -14.75 17.48 9.64
CA SER A 38 -14.48 18.88 10.03
C SER A 38 -13.90 19.08 11.43
N GLU A 39 -13.57 18.00 12.13
CA GLU A 39 -12.84 18.04 13.40
C GLU A 39 -11.36 17.72 13.21
N ASP A 40 -10.51 18.45 13.94
CA ASP A 40 -9.07 18.18 13.95
C ASP A 40 -8.75 17.02 14.88
N VAL A 41 -7.95 16.10 14.38
CA VAL A 41 -7.45 14.93 15.11
C VAL A 41 -5.94 15.01 15.12
N GLU A 42 -5.38 14.90 16.31
CA GLU A 42 -3.99 15.21 16.52
C GLU A 42 -3.33 14.42 17.64
N PHE A 43 -2.12 13.94 17.35
CA PHE A 43 -1.33 13.13 18.24
C PHE A 43 0.13 13.57 18.25
N LEU A 44 0.74 13.53 19.43
CA LEU A 44 2.19 13.43 19.54
C LEU A 44 2.58 12.00 19.21
N CYS A 45 3.43 11.84 18.21
CA CYS A 45 3.87 10.57 17.68
C CYS A 45 5.36 10.37 17.96
N GLU A 46 5.76 9.10 18.08
CA GLU A 46 7.15 8.66 18.08
C GLU A 46 7.37 7.69 16.92
N VAL A 47 8.44 7.89 16.16
CA VAL A 47 8.81 6.99 15.06
C VAL A 47 9.30 5.66 15.64
N THR A 48 8.65 4.57 15.27
CA THR A 48 9.05 3.21 15.66
C THR A 48 9.97 2.57 14.63
N ARG A 49 9.75 2.89 13.35
CA ARG A 49 10.55 2.42 12.21
C ARG A 49 10.44 3.40 11.05
N SER A 50 11.48 3.50 10.24
CA SER A 50 11.47 4.28 8.99
C SER A 50 12.29 3.56 7.92
N SER A 51 11.81 3.60 6.68
CA SER A 51 12.51 3.05 5.52
C SER A 51 12.34 3.97 4.32
N VAL A 52 13.45 4.30 3.64
CA VAL A 52 13.41 5.05 2.38
C VAL A 52 12.87 4.14 1.29
N VAL A 53 11.78 4.57 0.64
CA VAL A 53 11.12 3.83 -0.45
C VAL A 53 11.40 4.41 -1.82
N GLN A 54 11.79 5.69 -1.89
CA GLN A 54 12.22 6.33 -3.12
C GLN A 54 13.45 7.18 -2.85
N THR A 55 14.55 6.85 -3.53
CA THR A 55 15.79 7.65 -3.47
C THR A 55 15.70 8.75 -4.54
N PRO A 56 16.15 9.99 -4.26
CA PRO A 56 16.18 11.05 -5.26
C PRO A 56 17.04 10.66 -6.46
N GLY A 57 16.49 10.78 -7.67
CA GLY A 57 17.28 10.72 -8.89
C GLY A 57 17.72 12.12 -9.28
N GLY A 58 19.03 12.40 -9.24
CA GLY A 58 19.73 13.51 -9.92
C GLY A 58 19.38 14.96 -9.54
N ASP A 59 18.11 15.28 -9.30
CA ASP A 59 17.55 16.63 -9.45
C ASP A 59 17.25 17.30 -8.09
N GLY A 60 17.92 16.87 -7.03
CA GLY A 60 17.76 17.48 -5.70
C GLY A 60 16.40 17.24 -5.01
N ALA A 61 15.62 16.26 -5.50
CA ALA A 61 14.40 15.83 -4.81
C ALA A 61 14.71 15.31 -3.40
N SER A 62 13.77 15.43 -2.47
CA SER A 62 13.90 14.78 -1.15
C SER A 62 13.53 13.30 -1.26
N PRO A 63 14.21 12.39 -0.52
CA PRO A 63 13.81 10.99 -0.49
C PRO A 63 12.36 10.87 -0.01
N VAL A 64 11.65 9.85 -0.47
CA VAL A 64 10.34 9.49 0.10
C VAL A 64 10.56 8.33 1.05
N SER A 65 10.04 8.48 2.27
CA SER A 65 10.15 7.48 3.32
C SER A 65 8.79 7.02 3.81
N HIS A 66 8.74 5.75 4.19
CA HIS A 66 7.63 5.15 4.91
C HIS A 66 8.01 5.00 6.38
N SER A 67 7.15 5.48 7.27
CA SER A 67 7.43 5.50 8.70
C SER A 67 6.26 4.95 9.51
N GLY A 68 6.57 4.06 10.44
CA GLY A 68 5.64 3.60 11.47
C GLY A 68 5.69 4.53 12.65
N LEU A 69 4.52 4.99 13.10
CA LEU A 69 4.35 5.94 14.18
C LEU A 69 3.58 5.29 15.32
N ARG A 70 4.03 5.49 16.54
CA ARG A 70 3.29 5.17 17.76
C ARG A 70 2.72 6.45 18.35
N PHE A 71 1.44 6.44 18.71
CA PHE A 71 0.82 7.55 19.42
C PHE A 71 1.29 7.53 20.88
N VAL A 72 1.91 8.64 21.29
CA VAL A 72 2.41 8.86 22.66
C VAL A 72 1.38 9.63 23.47
N GLU A 73 0.75 10.64 22.86
CA GLU A 73 -0.23 11.49 23.53
C GLU A 73 -1.29 11.96 22.53
N ALA A 74 -2.54 11.96 22.95
CA ALA A 74 -3.66 12.54 22.20
C ALA A 74 -3.86 14.00 22.62
N VAL A 75 -4.00 14.90 21.66
CA VAL A 75 -4.23 16.32 21.97
C VAL A 75 -5.73 16.59 22.04
N GLY A 76 -6.21 17.02 23.20
CA GLY A 76 -7.63 17.29 23.45
C GLY A 76 -8.50 16.04 23.22
N GLU A 77 -9.60 16.21 22.48
CA GLU A 77 -10.57 15.16 22.17
C GLU A 77 -10.11 14.17 21.08
N SER A 78 -8.88 14.28 20.59
CA SER A 78 -8.38 13.50 19.45
C SER A 78 -8.45 11.98 19.65
N GLY A 79 -8.25 11.51 20.88
CA GLY A 79 -8.38 10.08 21.20
C GLY A 79 -9.81 9.57 21.01
N ARG A 80 -10.80 10.33 21.50
CA ARG A 80 -12.23 10.02 21.32
C ARG A 80 -12.64 10.10 19.85
N ARG A 81 -12.18 11.14 19.14
CA ARG A 81 -12.43 11.31 17.70
C ARG A 81 -11.86 10.17 16.86
N LEU A 82 -10.65 9.70 17.18
CA LEU A 82 -10.06 8.53 16.53
C LEU A 82 -10.88 7.26 16.79
N HIS A 83 -11.35 7.07 18.02
CA HIS A 83 -12.23 5.95 18.35
C HIS A 83 -13.53 6.00 17.54
N ASP A 84 -14.15 7.17 17.43
CA ASP A 84 -15.38 7.38 16.65
C ASP A 84 -15.14 7.14 15.15
N LEU A 85 -13.99 7.55 14.62
CA LEU A 85 -13.53 7.25 13.27
C LEU A 85 -13.45 5.74 13.06
N MET A 86 -12.75 5.03 13.94
CA MET A 86 -12.59 3.56 13.84
C MET A 86 -13.93 2.84 13.94
N THR A 87 -14.80 3.26 14.86
CA THR A 87 -16.15 2.69 15.02
C THR A 87 -16.99 2.90 13.77
N THR A 88 -17.02 4.13 13.24
CA THR A 88 -17.74 4.45 11.99
C THR A 88 -17.23 3.61 10.83
N PHE A 89 -15.92 3.41 10.76
CA PHE A 89 -15.30 2.61 9.72
C PHE A 89 -15.68 1.13 9.83
N ILE A 90 -15.57 0.53 11.02
CA ILE A 90 -15.93 -0.88 11.27
C ILE A 90 -17.39 -1.14 10.93
N THR A 91 -18.31 -0.29 11.40
CA THR A 91 -19.74 -0.42 11.11
C THR A 91 -19.99 -0.44 9.61
N ARG A 92 -19.38 0.50 8.86
CA ARG A 92 -19.54 0.57 7.40
C ARG A 92 -18.96 -0.63 6.67
N VAL A 93 -17.81 -1.16 7.12
CA VAL A 93 -17.21 -2.36 6.53
C VAL A 93 -18.10 -3.59 6.76
N LEU A 94 -18.64 -3.74 7.98
CA LEU A 94 -19.56 -4.82 8.31
C LEU A 94 -20.85 -4.74 7.50
N ASP A 95 -21.39 -3.54 7.30
CA ASP A 95 -22.58 -3.31 6.48
C ASP A 95 -22.31 -3.66 5.01
N ALA A 96 -21.15 -3.27 4.48
CA ALA A 96 -20.74 -3.64 3.12
C ALA A 96 -20.54 -5.16 2.96
N GLN A 97 -19.96 -5.84 3.95
CA GLN A 97 -19.81 -7.29 3.94
C GLN A 97 -21.17 -8.01 3.96
N LYS A 98 -22.11 -7.53 4.79
CA LYS A 98 -23.48 -8.08 4.84
C LYS A 98 -24.21 -7.89 3.51
N ALA A 99 -24.13 -6.69 2.92
CA ALA A 99 -24.77 -6.41 1.62
C ALA A 99 -24.21 -7.30 0.50
N ASN A 100 -22.88 -7.46 0.45
CA ASN A 100 -22.23 -8.36 -0.52
C ASN A 100 -22.65 -9.82 -0.33
N ALA A 101 -22.74 -10.30 0.93
CA ALA A 101 -23.18 -11.65 1.24
C ALA A 101 -24.67 -11.88 0.93
N ALA A 102 -25.49 -10.83 1.01
CA ALA A 102 -26.90 -10.87 0.62
C ALA A 102 -27.13 -10.72 -0.90
N GLY A 103 -26.07 -10.49 -1.69
CA GLY A 103 -26.17 -10.22 -3.13
C GLY A 103 -26.78 -8.84 -3.47
N GLU A 104 -26.92 -7.96 -2.47
CA GLU A 104 -27.47 -6.63 -2.63
C GLU A 104 -26.35 -5.66 -3.02
N SER A 105 -26.26 -5.35 -4.31
CA SER A 105 -25.28 -4.41 -4.83
C SER A 105 -25.69 -2.97 -4.46
N HIS A 106 -25.45 -2.58 -3.22
CA HIS A 106 -25.53 -1.17 -2.83
C HIS A 106 -24.24 -0.47 -3.26
N ALA A 107 -24.36 0.40 -4.27
CA ALA A 107 -23.28 1.24 -4.80
C ALA A 107 -22.53 2.07 -3.72
N ALA A 108 -23.12 2.26 -2.53
CA ALA A 108 -22.50 2.94 -1.41
C ALA A 108 -21.39 2.10 -0.70
N GLY A 109 -21.53 0.78 -0.63
CA GLY A 109 -20.55 -0.14 0.00
C GLY A 109 -19.44 -0.57 -0.96
N ALA A 110 -19.78 -0.78 -2.23
CA ALA A 110 -18.84 -1.16 -3.28
C ALA A 110 -17.70 -0.14 -3.44
N ASN A 111 -18.01 1.16 -3.33
CA ASN A 111 -17.00 2.22 -3.44
C ASN A 111 -16.01 2.25 -2.27
N ILE A 112 -16.35 1.76 -1.08
CA ILE A 112 -15.43 1.80 0.07
C ILE A 112 -14.47 0.61 0.04
N LEU A 113 -14.95 -0.60 -0.26
CA LEU A 113 -14.06 -1.76 -0.44
C LEU A 113 -13.22 -1.63 -1.71
N ALA A 114 -13.77 -1.06 -2.80
CA ALA A 114 -12.99 -0.72 -3.98
C ALA A 114 -11.97 0.38 -3.66
N ARG A 115 -12.31 1.43 -2.91
CA ARG A 115 -11.33 2.47 -2.50
C ARG A 115 -10.35 1.99 -1.43
N LEU A 116 -10.70 1.03 -0.58
CA LEU A 116 -9.80 0.39 0.37
C LEU A 116 -8.87 -0.59 -0.34
N GLY A 117 -9.39 -1.30 -1.34
CA GLY A 117 -8.66 -2.14 -2.27
C GLY A 117 -7.73 -1.32 -3.14
N GLU A 118 -8.18 -0.20 -3.70
CA GLU A 118 -7.37 0.80 -4.42
C GLU A 118 -6.34 1.43 -3.49
N ALA A 119 -6.72 1.89 -2.29
CA ALA A 119 -5.76 2.37 -1.29
C ALA A 119 -4.79 1.26 -0.83
N ARG A 120 -5.17 -0.02 -0.89
CA ARG A 120 -4.29 -1.19 -0.63
C ARG A 120 -3.40 -1.52 -1.83
N ARG A 121 -3.90 -1.30 -3.04
CA ARG A 121 -3.19 -1.42 -4.32
C ARG A 121 -2.23 -0.24 -4.56
N THR A 122 -2.43 0.88 -3.85
CA THR A 122 -1.52 2.04 -3.79
C THR A 122 -0.44 1.87 -2.70
N ARG A 123 -0.50 0.82 -1.85
CA ARG A 123 0.14 0.76 -0.51
C ARG A 123 1.57 0.20 -0.43
N SER A 124 2.25 -0.19 -1.50
CA SER A 124 3.68 -0.53 -1.47
C SER A 124 4.23 -0.60 -2.90
N ARG A 125 5.13 0.33 -3.28
CA ARG A 125 5.80 0.36 -4.61
C ARG A 125 6.94 -0.66 -4.69
N GLY A 126 6.68 -1.90 -4.26
CA GLY A 126 7.55 -3.05 -4.49
C GLY A 126 7.02 -3.89 -5.64
N TYR A 127 7.91 -4.58 -6.33
CA TYR A 127 7.57 -5.60 -7.32
C TYR A 127 8.11 -6.95 -6.85
N PHE A 128 7.50 -8.02 -7.33
CA PHE A 128 8.11 -9.34 -7.31
C PHE A 128 8.54 -9.71 -8.72
N ALA A 129 9.82 -10.04 -8.87
CA ALA A 129 10.32 -10.72 -10.05
C ALA A 129 10.15 -12.22 -9.84
N TYR A 130 9.35 -12.85 -10.70
CA TYR A 130 9.21 -14.28 -10.80
C TYR A 130 10.07 -14.75 -11.97
N ARG A 131 10.99 -15.68 -11.72
CA ARG A 131 11.89 -16.24 -12.74
C ARG A 131 11.81 -17.75 -12.76
N TRP A 132 11.62 -18.31 -13.94
CA TRP A 132 11.54 -19.73 -14.22
C TRP A 132 12.85 -20.22 -14.81
N ASN A 133 13.49 -21.18 -14.14
CA ASN A 133 14.75 -21.76 -14.62
C ASN A 133 14.58 -23.07 -15.43
N GLY A 134 13.34 -23.46 -15.75
CA GLY A 134 13.03 -24.74 -16.39
C GLY A 134 12.49 -25.82 -15.46
N GLU A 135 12.72 -25.69 -14.15
CA GLU A 135 12.30 -26.69 -13.14
C GLU A 135 11.57 -26.07 -11.94
N ARG A 136 11.88 -24.82 -11.60
CA ARG A 136 11.34 -24.14 -10.43
C ARG A 136 11.23 -22.63 -10.65
N TRP A 137 10.19 -22.06 -10.05
CA TRP A 137 10.05 -20.62 -9.90
C TRP A 137 10.89 -20.09 -8.73
N SER A 138 11.63 -19.02 -8.99
CA SER A 138 12.24 -18.19 -7.96
C SER A 138 11.47 -16.88 -7.86
N ARG A 139 11.15 -16.46 -6.63
CA ARG A 139 10.47 -15.21 -6.32
C ARG A 139 11.42 -14.29 -5.57
N THR A 140 11.70 -13.13 -6.13
CA THR A 140 12.59 -12.12 -5.50
C THR A 140 11.90 -10.77 -5.46
N ARG A 141 11.93 -10.11 -4.29
CA ARG A 141 11.44 -8.74 -4.16
C ARG A 141 12.40 -7.78 -4.87
N THR A 142 11.86 -6.88 -5.69
CA THR A 142 12.64 -5.92 -6.48
C THR A 142 11.94 -4.56 -6.53
N THR A 143 12.72 -3.51 -6.75
CA THR A 143 12.21 -2.16 -7.08
C THR A 143 12.25 -1.88 -8.58
N SER A 144 12.85 -2.80 -9.36
CA SER A 144 12.95 -2.69 -10.82
C SER A 144 11.64 -3.12 -11.48
N ARG A 145 11.19 -2.32 -12.45
CA ARG A 145 10.04 -2.61 -13.32
C ARG A 145 10.40 -3.49 -14.52
N VAL A 146 11.69 -3.72 -14.75
CA VAL A 146 12.18 -4.46 -15.92
C VAL A 146 11.68 -5.89 -15.89
N GLN A 147 11.10 -6.34 -17.01
CA GLN A 147 10.64 -7.71 -17.19
C GLN A 147 11.85 -8.65 -17.43
N PRO A 148 12.02 -9.72 -16.64
CA PRO A 148 13.05 -10.72 -16.89
C PRO A 148 12.74 -11.51 -18.16
N VAL A 149 13.79 -11.93 -18.89
CA VAL A 149 13.65 -12.75 -20.11
C VAL A 149 13.08 -14.13 -19.79
N ASP A 150 13.37 -14.64 -18.60
CA ASP A 150 13.01 -15.94 -18.07
C ASP A 150 11.82 -15.88 -17.09
N GLY A 151 10.94 -14.89 -17.20
CA GLY A 151 9.75 -14.83 -16.36
C GLY A 151 8.98 -13.53 -16.51
N PHE A 152 8.52 -12.96 -15.41
CA PHE A 152 7.79 -11.70 -15.38
C PHE A 152 7.90 -11.00 -14.02
N THR A 153 7.71 -9.68 -14.05
CA THR A 153 7.69 -8.80 -12.88
C THR A 153 6.26 -8.29 -12.69
N VAL A 154 5.72 -8.48 -11.49
CA VAL A 154 4.38 -8.01 -11.11
C VAL A 154 4.45 -7.14 -9.85
N PRO A 155 3.48 -6.24 -9.64
CA PRO A 155 3.35 -5.52 -8.38
C PRO A 155 3.23 -6.45 -7.16
N GLU A 156 3.76 -6.01 -6.01
CA GLU A 156 3.72 -6.77 -4.75
C GLU A 156 2.31 -7.08 -4.24
N HIS A 157 1.29 -6.36 -4.69
CA HIS A 157 -0.10 -6.50 -4.26
C HIS A 157 -0.98 -7.37 -5.18
N GLU A 158 -0.41 -7.98 -6.23
CA GLU A 158 -1.20 -8.89 -7.08
C GLU A 158 -1.67 -10.11 -6.28
N ASP A 159 -2.84 -10.63 -6.63
CA ASP A 159 -3.44 -11.78 -5.95
C ASP A 159 -2.56 -13.04 -6.14
N GLU A 160 -2.32 -13.77 -5.06
CA GLU A 160 -1.41 -14.93 -5.09
C GLU A 160 -1.98 -16.07 -5.96
N GLU A 161 -3.31 -16.23 -6.03
CA GLU A 161 -3.96 -17.21 -6.90
C GLU A 161 -3.85 -16.80 -8.39
N GLU A 162 -3.96 -15.50 -8.69
CA GLU A 162 -3.77 -14.97 -10.04
C GLU A 162 -2.31 -15.14 -10.50
N VAL A 163 -1.35 -14.86 -9.62
CA VAL A 163 0.08 -15.05 -9.92
C VAL A 163 0.43 -16.53 -10.08
N GLU A 164 -0.11 -17.43 -9.25
CA GLU A 164 0.07 -18.88 -9.44
C GLU A 164 -0.55 -19.37 -10.76
N SER A 165 -1.69 -18.81 -11.16
CA SER A 165 -2.29 -19.06 -12.47
C SER A 165 -1.35 -18.64 -13.60
N LEU A 166 -0.80 -17.42 -13.53
CA LEU A 166 0.18 -16.91 -14.49
C LEU A 166 1.45 -17.77 -14.57
N CYS A 167 1.98 -18.24 -13.44
CA CYS A 167 3.12 -19.15 -13.38
C CYS A 167 2.84 -20.46 -14.14
N ARG A 168 1.69 -21.10 -13.87
CA ARG A 168 1.29 -22.34 -14.56
C ARG A 168 1.08 -22.13 -16.06
N THR A 169 0.46 -21.02 -16.45
CA THR A 169 0.29 -20.67 -17.86
C THR A 169 1.65 -20.43 -18.53
N TYR A 170 2.57 -19.71 -17.89
CA TYR A 170 3.90 -19.47 -18.42
C TYR A 170 4.72 -20.76 -18.59
N GLU A 171 4.64 -21.70 -17.63
CA GLU A 171 5.30 -23.01 -17.71
C GLU A 171 4.87 -23.80 -18.94
N SER A 172 3.56 -23.89 -19.17
CA SER A 172 2.93 -24.69 -20.24
C SER A 172 2.87 -23.99 -21.61
N SER A 173 3.28 -22.73 -21.68
CA SER A 173 3.25 -21.90 -22.88
C SER A 173 4.50 -22.01 -23.74
N ASP A 174 4.34 -21.74 -25.03
CA ASP A 174 5.43 -21.58 -26.00
C ASP A 174 6.10 -20.19 -25.91
N ALA A 175 7.14 -19.97 -26.71
CA ALA A 175 7.94 -18.74 -26.65
C ALA A 175 7.13 -17.48 -26.99
N GLU A 176 6.15 -17.58 -27.89
CA GLU A 176 5.29 -16.46 -28.31
C GLU A 176 4.30 -16.09 -27.20
N SER A 177 3.66 -17.09 -26.59
CA SER A 177 2.74 -16.89 -25.47
C SER A 177 3.45 -16.34 -24.21
N ARG A 178 4.70 -16.77 -23.96
CA ARG A 178 5.55 -16.21 -22.89
C ARG A 178 5.98 -14.77 -23.15
N ASP A 179 6.10 -14.36 -24.41
CA ASP A 179 6.37 -12.97 -24.77
C ASP A 179 5.14 -12.09 -24.53
N LEU A 180 3.94 -12.59 -24.87
CA LEU A 180 2.69 -11.89 -24.61
C LEU A 180 2.44 -11.68 -23.10
N ILE A 181 2.70 -12.70 -22.27
CA ILE A 181 2.62 -12.58 -20.80
C ILE A 181 3.56 -11.48 -20.28
N ARG A 182 4.78 -11.37 -20.84
CA ARG A 182 5.74 -10.32 -20.46
C ARG A 182 5.26 -8.94 -20.89
N VAL A 183 4.69 -8.78 -22.08
CA VAL A 183 4.14 -7.51 -22.55
C VAL A 183 2.96 -7.07 -21.67
N LEU A 184 2.07 -8.00 -21.31
CA LEU A 184 0.96 -7.72 -20.42
C LEU A 184 1.45 -7.33 -19.02
N ALA A 185 2.44 -8.05 -18.47
CA ALA A 185 3.05 -7.71 -17.19
C ALA A 185 3.79 -6.35 -17.23
N ASP A 186 4.39 -5.99 -18.37
CA ASP A 186 5.01 -4.67 -18.55
C ASP A 186 3.96 -3.56 -18.51
N LEU A 187 2.82 -3.76 -19.18
CA LEU A 187 1.68 -2.84 -19.16
C LEU A 187 1.11 -2.65 -17.75
N THR A 188 0.93 -3.73 -16.97
CA THR A 188 0.42 -3.62 -15.59
C THR A 188 1.38 -2.88 -14.66
N VAL A 189 2.68 -2.96 -14.95
CA VAL A 189 3.73 -2.23 -14.23
C VAL A 189 3.91 -0.79 -14.73
N ALA A 190 3.55 -0.50 -15.99
CA ALA A 190 3.67 0.82 -16.63
C ALA A 190 2.45 1.73 -16.41
N GLU A 191 1.23 1.20 -16.31
CA GLU A 191 -0.01 1.97 -16.11
C GLU A 191 -0.16 2.58 -14.69
N ARG A 192 0.90 2.57 -13.86
CA ARG A 192 0.86 3.01 -12.45
C ARG A 192 2.08 3.81 -11.96
#